data_AF-A0A2H0QTP7-F1
#
_entry.id   AF-A0A2H0QTP7-F1
#
_cell.length_a   1.000
_cell.length_b   1.000
_cell.length_c   1.000
_cell.angle_alpha   90.00
_cell.angle_beta   90.00
_cell.angle_gamma   90.00
#
_symmetry.space_group_name_H-M   'P 1'
#
loop_
_entity.id
_entity.type
_entity.pdbx_description
1 polymer ?
#
loop_
_entity_poly.entity_id
_entity_poly.type
_entity_poly.pdbx_seq_one_letter_code
_entity_poly.pdbx_strand_id
1 'polypeptide(L)'
;MPGGNFKHKAKGFSFVEMSVVLASIAAVVVMTTAGVSLMKRGKLQNIISDISSFSNSISEFEQTYDALPGDIANVSSLSGANAGNGDGTIDTLDEALDVWQHLSIAGLIEGSFDGNSTNLLGIGVPTADIEGGGYKITPAANTGFNTDADATNDLPEQALIIELAGFSPSDNSLPILTTEDAKTIDERADDGNPLTGTILAEGLNNDCVTAGGEYNLSEKTASCRVLFLIRSGTASKVAPEVSGSCAELGQTRQVGNVNQTCPTGYVGKIIETCRIGSDNQGVWEITDRLCTEVKCGKDGMFGDIRKLACINKMKGTEGIVEQCTENGVWKVLRSDCNVVTSTPCPTDGDVRPHAQACDWGEQGYMIQTCTNNKWATPPADNKCSPILCDSDNIGDVQDSASTCGSDYIGTVKEVCTSAGTWEKTSIGSTCVPDYSGSCTFGVSADKDIGCPPGKTGAHILTCINADTDYWTTLTDTCRPIKCDGNINIGNVRVKS
;
A
#
# COMPACT_ATOMS: atom_id res chain seq x y z
N MET A 1 86.84 -6.88 -33.39
CA MET A 1 85.82 -6.79 -32.32
C MET A 1 84.44 -6.74 -32.99
N PRO A 2 83.58 -7.75 -32.86
CA PRO A 2 82.22 -7.67 -33.39
C PRO A 2 81.29 -7.02 -32.35
N GLY A 3 80.55 -5.99 -32.77
CA GLY A 3 79.54 -5.32 -31.96
C GLY A 3 78.29 -6.19 -31.81
N GLY A 4 77.95 -6.53 -30.56
CA GLY A 4 76.75 -7.29 -30.21
C GLY A 4 75.48 -6.46 -30.40
N ASN A 5 74.59 -6.94 -31.26
CA ASN A 5 73.29 -6.37 -31.54
C ASN A 5 72.27 -6.93 -30.51
N PHE A 6 71.95 -6.17 -29.46
CA PHE A 6 70.94 -6.57 -28.47
C PHE A 6 69.54 -6.38 -29.04
N LYS A 7 68.89 -7.48 -29.47
CA LYS A 7 67.45 -7.51 -29.74
C LYS A 7 66.69 -7.47 -28.42
N HIS A 8 65.98 -6.36 -28.14
CA HIS A 8 64.97 -6.36 -27.07
C HIS A 8 63.84 -7.33 -27.41
N LYS A 9 63.65 -8.36 -26.58
CA LYS A 9 62.42 -9.18 -26.61
C LYS A 9 61.28 -8.35 -26.04
N ALA A 10 60.38 -7.88 -26.89
CA ALA A 10 59.08 -7.37 -26.44
C ALA A 10 58.33 -8.53 -25.76
N LYS A 11 58.06 -8.40 -24.46
CA LYS A 11 57.20 -9.33 -23.74
C LYS A 11 55.75 -8.99 -24.11
N GLY A 12 55.10 -9.85 -24.88
CA GLY A 12 53.65 -9.76 -25.11
C GLY A 12 52.88 -10.20 -23.87
N PHE A 13 51.75 -9.54 -23.60
CA PHE A 13 50.85 -9.90 -22.51
C PHE A 13 50.27 -11.31 -22.70
N SER A 14 50.10 -12.06 -21.61
CA SER A 14 49.51 -13.39 -21.65
C SER A 14 48.01 -13.31 -21.94
N PHE A 15 47.47 -14.25 -22.72
CA PHE A 15 46.02 -14.36 -22.96
C PHE A 15 45.21 -14.47 -21.67
N VAL A 16 45.78 -15.08 -20.62
CA VAL A 16 45.13 -15.22 -19.31
C VAL A 16 45.09 -13.89 -18.55
N GLU A 17 46.12 -13.05 -18.70
CA GLU A 17 46.14 -11.73 -18.05
C GLU A 17 45.10 -10.80 -18.70
N MET A 18 44.97 -10.86 -20.04
CA MET A 18 43.97 -10.07 -20.74
C MET A 18 42.53 -10.56 -20.51
N SER A 19 42.32 -11.86 -20.31
CA SER A 19 40.98 -12.40 -20.06
C SER A 19 40.43 -12.00 -18.68
N VAL A 20 41.27 -11.98 -17.64
CA VAL A 20 40.87 -11.51 -16.32
C VAL A 20 40.57 -10.00 -16.35
N VAL A 21 41.36 -9.22 -17.07
CA VAL A 21 41.12 -7.78 -17.23
C VAL A 21 39.79 -7.51 -17.94
N LEU A 22 39.53 -8.17 -19.07
CA LEU A 22 38.26 -7.99 -19.80
C LEU A 22 37.05 -8.49 -19.00
N ALA A 23 37.17 -9.60 -18.27
CA ALA A 23 36.11 -10.09 -17.39
C ALA A 23 35.81 -9.09 -16.25
N SER A 24 36.84 -8.48 -15.67
CA SER A 24 36.65 -7.46 -14.63
C SER A 24 35.99 -6.19 -15.18
N ILE A 25 36.38 -5.73 -16.37
CA ILE A 25 35.75 -4.57 -17.02
C ILE A 25 34.28 -4.88 -17.33
N ALA A 26 33.98 -6.04 -17.89
CA ALA A 26 32.60 -6.46 -18.18
C ALA A 26 31.75 -6.53 -16.89
N ALA A 27 32.28 -7.10 -15.81
CA ALA A 27 31.60 -7.17 -14.53
C ALA A 27 31.30 -5.77 -13.96
N VAL A 28 32.27 -4.84 -14.02
CA VAL A 28 32.07 -3.45 -13.57
C VAL A 28 30.99 -2.76 -14.40
N VAL A 29 31.03 -2.89 -15.73
CA VAL A 29 30.03 -2.28 -16.62
C VAL A 29 28.62 -2.80 -16.34
N VAL A 30 28.45 -4.11 -16.13
CA VAL A 30 27.14 -4.70 -15.79
C VAL A 30 26.65 -4.19 -14.44
N MET A 31 27.53 -4.16 -13.42
CA MET A 31 27.16 -3.68 -12.08
C MET A 31 26.78 -2.19 -12.08
N THR A 32 27.53 -1.33 -12.78
CA THR A 32 27.23 0.11 -12.84
C THR A 32 25.93 0.39 -13.59
N THR A 33 25.64 -0.37 -14.65
CA THR A 33 24.42 -0.18 -15.45
C THR A 33 23.16 -0.56 -14.64
N ALA A 34 23.22 -1.65 -13.87
CA ALA A 34 22.14 -2.01 -12.95
C ALA A 34 21.95 -0.97 -11.83
N GLY A 35 23.05 -0.42 -11.29
CA GLY A 35 23.00 0.64 -10.27
C GLY A 35 22.31 1.91 -10.76
N VAL A 36 22.65 2.39 -11.97
CA VAL A 36 22.07 3.62 -12.54
C VAL A 36 20.56 3.48 -12.78
N SER A 37 20.09 2.31 -13.24
CA SER A 37 18.66 2.07 -13.48
C SER A 37 17.82 1.99 -12.18
N LEU A 38 18.38 1.46 -11.10
CA LEU A 38 17.74 1.47 -9.77
C LEU A 38 17.65 2.89 -9.19
N MET A 39 18.73 3.67 -9.29
CA MET A 39 18.73 5.08 -8.87
C MET A 39 17.69 5.89 -9.65
N LYS A 40 17.61 5.68 -10.97
CA LYS A 40 16.62 6.34 -11.83
C LYS A 40 15.19 6.03 -11.40
N ARG A 41 14.88 4.76 -11.12
CA ARG A 41 13.55 4.36 -10.60
C ARG A 41 13.24 4.97 -9.24
N GLY A 42 14.25 5.10 -8.37
CA GLY A 42 14.11 5.77 -7.07
C GLY A 42 13.69 7.23 -7.23
N LYS A 43 14.34 7.96 -8.14
CA LYS A 43 13.99 9.36 -8.45
C LYS A 43 12.56 9.52 -8.96
N LEU A 44 12.11 8.64 -9.87
CA LEU A 44 10.73 8.68 -10.37
C LEU A 44 9.70 8.37 -9.27
N GLN A 45 10.04 7.50 -8.31
CA GLN A 45 9.18 7.23 -7.15
C GLN A 45 9.12 8.41 -6.18
N ASN A 46 10.26 9.09 -5.96
CA ASN A 46 10.31 10.30 -5.15
C ASN A 46 9.40 11.38 -5.72
N ILE A 47 9.37 11.55 -7.06
CA ILE A 47 8.48 12.52 -7.71
C ILE A 47 7.00 12.25 -7.39
N ILE A 48 6.55 11.00 -7.52
CA ILE A 48 5.16 10.62 -7.22
C ILE A 48 4.86 10.87 -5.73
N SER A 49 5.82 10.55 -4.85
CA SER A 49 5.71 10.80 -3.41
C SER A 49 5.60 12.29 -3.08
N ASP A 50 6.40 13.15 -3.75
CA ASP A 50 6.39 14.59 -3.56
C ASP A 50 5.03 15.18 -3.96
N ILE A 51 4.49 14.78 -5.11
CA ILE A 51 3.17 15.22 -5.58
C ILE A 51 2.06 14.81 -4.61
N SER A 52 2.09 13.57 -4.09
CA SER A 52 1.13 13.12 -3.07
C SER A 52 1.26 13.94 -1.78
N SER A 53 2.47 14.26 -1.35
CA SER A 53 2.73 15.10 -0.18
C SER A 53 2.18 16.52 -0.37
N PHE A 54 2.41 17.14 -1.54
CA PHE A 54 1.88 18.47 -1.84
C PHE A 54 0.36 18.49 -1.91
N SER A 55 -0.25 17.50 -2.56
CA SER A 55 -1.72 17.36 -2.63
C SER A 55 -2.35 17.30 -1.23
N ASN A 56 -1.79 16.48 -0.34
CA ASN A 56 -2.25 16.38 1.05
C ASN A 56 -2.06 17.69 1.81
N SER A 57 -0.91 18.36 1.63
CA SER A 57 -0.60 19.64 2.28
C SER A 57 -1.58 20.74 1.85
N ILE A 58 -1.92 20.80 0.57
CA ILE A 58 -2.91 21.75 0.03
C ILE A 58 -4.28 21.46 0.63
N SER A 59 -4.69 20.19 0.68
CA SER A 59 -5.96 19.78 1.27
C SER A 59 -6.05 20.10 2.78
N GLU A 60 -4.94 19.96 3.52
CA GLU A 60 -4.87 20.30 4.94
C GLU A 60 -4.89 21.81 5.18
N PHE A 61 -4.23 22.58 4.31
CA PHE A 61 -4.28 24.03 4.33
C PHE A 61 -5.71 24.54 4.14
N GLU A 62 -6.41 24.05 3.12
CA GLU A 62 -7.81 24.39 2.86
C GLU A 62 -8.71 24.09 4.06
N GLN A 63 -8.56 22.92 4.69
CA GLN A 63 -9.35 22.56 5.88
C GLN A 63 -9.08 23.47 7.08
N THR A 64 -7.87 24.01 7.19
CA THR A 64 -7.44 24.83 8.33
C THR A 64 -7.82 26.30 8.14
N TYR A 65 -7.70 26.81 6.91
CA TYR A 65 -7.82 28.23 6.60
C TYR A 65 -9.07 28.59 5.76
N ASP A 66 -9.86 27.59 5.35
CA ASP A 66 -11.11 27.73 4.55
C ASP A 66 -10.88 28.50 3.24
N ALA A 67 -9.68 28.39 2.68
CA ALA A 67 -9.25 29.05 1.46
C ALA A 67 -8.09 28.29 0.81
N LEU A 68 -7.93 28.43 -0.50
CA LEU A 68 -6.81 27.85 -1.23
C LEU A 68 -5.49 28.53 -0.82
N PRO A 69 -4.38 27.77 -0.74
CA PRO A 69 -3.06 28.40 -0.64
C PRO A 69 -2.81 29.22 -1.90
N GLY A 70 -2.18 30.38 -1.76
CA GLY A 70 -2.01 31.38 -2.82
C GLY A 70 -3.18 32.36 -2.94
N ASP A 71 -4.42 31.91 -2.77
CA ASP A 71 -5.65 32.68 -3.01
C ASP A 71 -6.33 33.18 -1.70
N ILE A 72 -5.54 33.42 -0.65
CA ILE A 72 -6.07 33.98 0.60
C ILE A 72 -6.15 35.51 0.52
N ALA A 73 -7.37 36.06 0.49
CA ALA A 73 -7.58 37.52 0.56
C ALA A 73 -7.25 38.14 1.93
N ASN A 74 -7.36 37.37 3.02
CA ASN A 74 -7.09 37.84 4.38
C ASN A 74 -6.01 37.01 5.09
N VAL A 75 -4.77 37.48 4.99
CA VAL A 75 -3.59 36.84 5.59
C VAL A 75 -3.39 37.15 7.08
N SER A 76 -4.37 37.71 7.78
CA SER A 76 -4.21 38.04 9.21
C SER A 76 -3.93 36.82 10.10
N SER A 77 -4.34 35.62 9.66
CA SER A 77 -4.04 34.33 10.29
C SER A 77 -2.66 33.76 9.94
N LEU A 78 -2.01 34.29 8.89
CA LEU A 78 -0.72 33.83 8.33
C LEU A 78 0.28 35.00 8.29
N SER A 79 0.95 35.24 9.42
CA SER A 79 1.88 36.35 9.54
C SER A 79 3.06 36.22 8.56
N GLY A 80 3.23 37.21 7.69
CA GLY A 80 4.29 37.22 6.68
C GLY A 80 3.89 36.63 5.33
N ALA A 81 2.65 36.17 5.16
CA ALA A 81 2.12 35.75 3.87
C ALA A 81 1.65 36.94 3.02
N ASN A 82 1.79 36.81 1.71
CA ASN A 82 1.21 37.70 0.71
C ASN A 82 -0.28 37.37 0.52
N ALA A 83 -1.12 38.38 0.30
CA ALA A 83 -2.55 38.19 0.07
C ALA A 83 -2.83 37.98 -1.41
N GLY A 84 -3.60 36.94 -1.74
CA GLY A 84 -4.20 36.72 -3.04
C GLY A 84 -5.50 37.50 -3.23
N ASN A 85 -6.21 37.23 -4.31
CA ASN A 85 -7.43 37.97 -4.66
C ASN A 85 -8.72 37.40 -4.00
N GLY A 86 -8.72 36.14 -3.55
CA GLY A 86 -9.82 35.46 -2.87
C GLY A 86 -10.96 35.01 -3.79
N ASP A 87 -10.69 34.74 -5.07
CA ASP A 87 -11.71 34.41 -6.07
C ASP A 87 -11.99 32.90 -6.22
N GLY A 88 -11.24 32.06 -5.50
CA GLY A 88 -11.36 30.62 -5.48
C GLY A 88 -10.51 29.91 -6.55
N THR A 89 -9.61 30.63 -7.22
CA THR A 89 -8.73 30.10 -8.28
C THR A 89 -7.28 30.55 -8.12
N ILE A 90 -6.36 29.84 -8.76
CA ILE A 90 -4.95 30.25 -8.85
C ILE A 90 -4.68 30.60 -10.31
N ASP A 91 -4.95 31.86 -10.66
CA ASP A 91 -4.91 32.33 -12.05
C ASP A 91 -3.77 33.34 -12.31
N THR A 92 -3.18 33.90 -11.25
CA THR A 92 -2.01 34.77 -11.36
C THR A 92 -0.69 34.07 -11.03
N LEU A 93 0.39 34.61 -11.57
CA LEU A 93 1.75 34.13 -11.28
C LEU A 93 2.17 34.39 -9.83
N ASP A 94 1.68 35.47 -9.24
CA ASP A 94 1.96 35.81 -7.84
C ASP A 94 1.27 34.80 -6.91
N GLU A 95 -0.02 34.51 -7.13
CA GLU A 95 -0.74 33.48 -6.37
C GLU A 95 -0.12 32.08 -6.53
N ALA A 96 0.33 31.74 -7.74
CA ALA A 96 1.03 30.48 -8.01
C ALA A 96 2.31 30.30 -7.18
N LEU A 97 3.03 31.40 -6.89
CA LEU A 97 4.20 31.37 -6.01
C LEU A 97 3.82 31.43 -4.53
N ASP A 98 2.77 32.18 -4.22
CA ASP A 98 2.25 32.31 -2.87
C ASP A 98 1.68 30.98 -2.35
N VAL A 99 1.26 30.05 -3.22
CA VAL A 99 0.95 28.66 -2.84
C VAL A 99 2.08 28.07 -2.00
N TRP A 100 3.32 28.12 -2.49
CA TRP A 100 4.47 27.55 -1.79
C TRP A 100 4.82 28.32 -0.53
N GLN A 101 4.74 29.65 -0.59
CA GLN A 101 4.96 30.51 0.57
C GLN A 101 3.98 30.18 1.69
N HIS A 102 2.67 30.14 1.39
CA HIS A 102 1.59 29.86 2.34
C HIS A 102 1.74 28.49 2.98
N LEU A 103 2.02 27.45 2.18
CA LEU A 103 2.24 26.09 2.69
C LEU A 103 3.47 26.03 3.61
N SER A 104 4.54 26.76 3.31
CA SER A 104 5.74 26.79 4.16
C SER A 104 5.53 27.56 5.46
N ILE A 105 4.83 28.70 5.42
CA ILE A 105 4.49 29.48 6.63
C ILE A 105 3.53 28.70 7.54
N ALA A 106 2.60 27.94 6.95
CA ALA A 106 1.72 27.05 7.68
C ALA A 106 2.43 25.81 8.26
N GLY A 107 3.69 25.55 7.86
CA GLY A 107 4.47 24.41 8.32
C GLY A 107 4.03 23.07 7.72
N LEU A 108 3.32 23.09 6.59
CA LEU A 108 2.80 21.89 5.92
C LEU A 108 3.81 21.28 4.95
N ILE A 109 4.77 22.07 4.46
CA ILE A 109 5.89 21.60 3.63
C ILE A 109 7.22 22.03 4.22
N GLU A 110 8.27 21.24 3.96
CA GLU A 110 9.64 21.60 4.33
C GLU A 110 10.21 22.64 3.36
N GLY A 111 10.86 23.67 3.91
CA GLY A 111 11.45 24.77 3.15
C GLY A 111 10.96 26.13 3.62
N SER A 112 11.42 27.19 2.94
CA SER A 112 10.96 28.56 3.16
C SER A 112 10.92 29.24 1.81
N PHE A 113 9.70 29.48 1.30
CA PHE A 113 9.51 30.07 -0.02
C PHE A 113 9.14 31.54 0.07
N ASP A 114 9.61 32.35 -0.88
CA ASP A 114 9.50 33.81 -0.80
C ASP A 114 8.24 34.41 -1.46
N GLY A 115 7.51 33.63 -2.26
CA GLY A 115 6.33 34.10 -3.00
C GLY A 115 6.65 35.07 -4.14
N ASN A 116 7.89 35.13 -4.62
CA ASN A 116 8.33 36.13 -5.61
C ASN A 116 9.31 35.58 -6.66
N SER A 117 10.17 34.65 -6.26
CA SER A 117 11.25 34.16 -7.13
C SER A 117 10.82 33.05 -8.10
N THR A 118 10.20 33.43 -9.22
CA THR A 118 9.66 32.51 -10.26
C THR A 118 10.60 31.43 -10.78
N ASN A 119 11.91 31.72 -10.90
CA ASN A 119 12.88 30.85 -11.57
C ASN A 119 13.93 30.24 -10.61
N LEU A 120 13.82 30.47 -9.29
CA LEU A 120 14.83 30.03 -8.32
C LEU A 120 14.37 28.80 -7.54
N LEU A 121 14.98 27.67 -7.87
CA LEU A 121 14.80 26.41 -7.16
C LEU A 121 15.22 26.53 -5.69
N GLY A 122 14.37 26.03 -4.79
CA GLY A 122 14.58 26.04 -3.33
C GLY A 122 14.38 27.39 -2.66
N ILE A 123 14.04 28.43 -3.43
CA ILE A 123 13.75 29.78 -2.91
C ILE A 123 12.32 30.21 -3.28
N GLY A 124 11.94 30.15 -4.56
CA GLY A 124 10.56 30.47 -4.97
C GLY A 124 9.71 29.24 -5.24
N VAL A 125 10.34 28.11 -5.56
CA VAL A 125 9.66 26.85 -5.86
C VAL A 125 10.40 25.65 -5.24
N PRO A 126 9.70 24.57 -4.83
CA PRO A 126 10.35 23.35 -4.36
C PRO A 126 11.24 22.69 -5.41
N THR A 127 12.36 22.11 -4.97
CA THR A 127 13.27 21.32 -5.81
C THR A 127 12.75 19.91 -6.01
N ALA A 128 12.86 19.37 -7.23
CA ALA A 128 12.64 17.95 -7.49
C ALA A 128 13.94 17.15 -7.32
N ASP A 129 13.84 15.83 -7.13
CA ASP A 129 15.01 14.91 -7.14
C ASP A 129 15.56 14.64 -8.57
N ILE A 130 15.55 15.67 -9.39
CA ILE A 130 16.14 15.73 -10.73
C ILE A 130 17.00 17.00 -10.80
N GLU A 131 18.20 16.86 -11.36
CA GLU A 131 19.12 17.98 -11.50
C GLU A 131 18.51 19.10 -12.34
N GLY A 132 18.38 20.29 -11.76
CA GLY A 132 17.75 21.44 -12.41
C GLY A 132 16.22 21.37 -12.51
N GLY A 133 15.58 20.36 -11.91
CA GLY A 133 14.12 20.20 -11.88
C GLY A 133 13.48 20.80 -10.64
N GLY A 134 12.25 21.28 -10.79
CA GLY A 134 11.42 21.80 -9.70
C GLY A 134 9.94 21.67 -9.98
N TYR A 135 9.15 22.00 -8.96
CA TYR A 135 7.69 21.97 -9.00
C TYR A 135 7.14 23.39 -8.97
N LYS A 136 6.39 23.79 -9.99
CA LYS A 136 5.67 25.07 -9.97
C LYS A 136 4.17 24.84 -10.08
N ILE A 137 3.40 25.83 -9.65
CA ILE A 137 1.98 25.88 -9.94
C ILE A 137 1.80 26.54 -11.30
N THR A 138 1.04 25.91 -12.17
CA THR A 138 0.75 26.43 -13.51
C THR A 138 -0.77 26.64 -13.63
N PRO A 139 -1.24 27.89 -13.81
CA PRO A 139 -2.64 28.14 -14.12
C PRO A 139 -3.07 27.39 -15.39
N ALA A 140 -4.28 26.84 -15.41
CA ALA A 140 -4.82 26.08 -16.55
C ALA A 140 -4.68 26.83 -17.89
N ALA A 141 -4.97 28.14 -17.89
CA ALA A 141 -4.87 29.02 -19.06
C ALA A 141 -3.45 29.14 -19.63
N ASN A 142 -2.41 28.78 -18.87
CA ASN A 142 -1.01 28.84 -19.29
C ASN A 142 -0.47 27.48 -19.77
N THR A 143 -1.31 26.44 -19.77
CA THR A 143 -0.96 25.12 -20.32
C THR A 143 -1.15 25.08 -21.83
N GLY A 144 -0.48 24.14 -22.50
CA GLY A 144 -0.71 23.85 -23.91
C GLY A 144 -2.09 23.26 -24.19
N PHE A 145 -2.76 22.71 -23.18
CA PHE A 145 -4.11 22.12 -23.29
C PHE A 145 -5.22 23.15 -23.53
N ASN A 146 -5.02 24.42 -23.15
CA ASN A 146 -6.02 25.49 -23.29
C ASN A 146 -5.74 26.42 -24.47
N THR A 147 -4.96 25.96 -25.46
CA THR A 147 -4.52 26.77 -26.61
C THR A 147 -5.21 26.42 -27.93
N ASP A 148 -6.08 25.41 -27.93
CA ASP A 148 -6.77 24.93 -29.14
C ASP A 148 -8.12 25.63 -29.35
N ALA A 149 -8.59 25.67 -30.60
CA ALA A 149 -9.90 26.24 -30.96
C ALA A 149 -11.08 25.30 -30.60
N ASP A 150 -10.78 24.07 -30.21
CA ASP A 150 -11.72 23.02 -29.83
C ASP A 150 -11.66 22.80 -28.30
N ALA A 151 -12.61 23.39 -27.58
CA ALA A 151 -12.65 23.43 -26.11
C ALA A 151 -12.93 22.07 -25.43
N THR A 152 -12.79 20.97 -26.17
CA THR A 152 -13.11 19.61 -25.71
C THR A 152 -12.03 18.99 -24.82
N ASN A 153 -10.80 19.52 -24.85
CA ASN A 153 -9.68 19.09 -24.00
C ASN A 153 -9.16 20.20 -23.07
N ASP A 154 -9.88 21.32 -22.98
CA ASP A 154 -9.49 22.44 -22.13
C ASP A 154 -9.55 22.01 -20.66
N LEU A 155 -8.49 22.35 -19.93
CA LEU A 155 -8.44 22.25 -18.48
C LEU A 155 -9.31 23.35 -17.87
N PRO A 156 -10.10 23.05 -16.83
CA PRO A 156 -10.94 24.06 -16.20
C PRO A 156 -10.06 25.15 -15.57
N GLU A 157 -10.52 26.40 -15.60
CA GLU A 157 -9.79 27.54 -15.02
C GLU A 157 -9.53 27.35 -13.51
N GLN A 158 -10.40 26.60 -12.83
CA GLN A 158 -10.24 26.24 -11.41
C GLN A 158 -9.26 25.07 -11.17
N ALA A 159 -8.63 24.55 -12.22
CA ALA A 159 -7.70 23.43 -12.07
C ALA A 159 -6.45 23.87 -11.32
N LEU A 160 -6.10 23.12 -10.27
CA LEU A 160 -4.83 23.28 -9.59
C LEU A 160 -3.85 22.28 -10.16
N ILE A 161 -2.82 22.79 -10.84
CA ILE A 161 -1.87 21.97 -11.59
C ILE A 161 -0.47 22.20 -11.04
N ILE A 162 0.20 21.12 -10.67
CA ILE A 162 1.62 21.13 -10.34
C ILE A 162 2.39 20.68 -11.58
N GLU A 163 3.25 21.53 -12.13
CA GLU A 163 4.11 21.22 -13.25
C GLU A 163 5.52 20.84 -12.76
N LEU A 164 5.99 19.67 -13.17
CA LEU A 164 7.37 19.26 -13.07
C LEU A 164 8.12 19.68 -14.34
N ALA A 165 9.00 20.66 -14.19
CA ALA A 165 9.78 21.22 -15.28
C ALA A 165 11.23 21.53 -14.88
N GLY A 166 12.05 21.79 -15.88
CA GLY A 166 13.42 22.27 -15.74
C GLY A 166 13.46 23.80 -15.63
N PHE A 167 14.40 24.29 -14.82
CA PHE A 167 14.57 25.70 -14.52
C PHE A 167 15.93 26.21 -15.00
N SER A 168 15.92 27.42 -15.54
CA SER A 168 17.07 28.21 -15.93
C SER A 168 16.85 29.68 -15.52
N PRO A 169 17.87 30.54 -15.57
CA PRO A 169 17.69 31.95 -15.22
C PRO A 169 16.61 32.69 -16.02
N SER A 170 16.24 32.21 -17.21
CA SER A 170 15.30 32.85 -18.12
C SER A 170 14.08 32.01 -18.51
N ASP A 171 13.99 30.76 -18.05
CA ASP A 171 12.92 29.82 -18.43
C ASP A 171 12.68 28.83 -17.29
N ASN A 172 11.41 28.59 -16.95
CA ASN A 172 10.95 27.70 -15.89
C ASN A 172 9.98 26.62 -16.40
N SER A 173 9.96 26.36 -17.71
CA SER A 173 9.09 25.38 -18.36
C SER A 173 9.88 24.41 -19.25
N LEU A 174 11.18 24.26 -18.98
CA LEU A 174 12.05 23.44 -19.81
C LEU A 174 11.69 21.96 -19.67
N PRO A 175 11.75 21.18 -20.75
CA PRO A 175 11.65 19.74 -20.64
C PRO A 175 12.78 19.17 -19.80
N ILE A 176 12.46 18.26 -18.88
CA ILE A 176 13.42 17.71 -17.92
C ILE A 176 13.37 16.18 -17.83
N LEU A 177 12.29 15.57 -18.33
CA LEU A 177 12.09 14.13 -18.37
C LEU A 177 12.28 13.60 -19.78
N THR A 178 12.86 12.41 -19.91
CA THR A 178 12.76 11.67 -21.17
C THR A 178 11.34 11.16 -21.35
N THR A 179 10.97 10.92 -22.59
CA THR A 179 9.63 10.41 -22.94
C THR A 179 9.31 9.07 -22.28
N GLU A 180 10.33 8.21 -22.11
CA GLU A 180 10.21 6.95 -21.39
C GLU A 180 9.97 7.14 -19.88
N ASP A 181 10.61 8.15 -19.27
CA ASP A 181 10.45 8.43 -17.85
C ASP A 181 9.10 9.06 -17.54
N ALA A 182 8.66 10.02 -18.38
CA ALA A 182 7.33 10.63 -18.28
C ALA A 182 6.23 9.56 -18.39
N LYS A 183 6.32 8.69 -19.42
CA LYS A 183 5.42 7.55 -19.58
C LYS A 183 5.46 6.59 -18.39
N THR A 184 6.64 6.36 -17.79
CA THR A 184 6.76 5.49 -16.61
C THR A 184 6.11 6.10 -15.37
N ILE A 185 6.13 7.41 -15.21
CA ILE A 185 5.44 8.12 -14.12
C ILE A 185 3.93 7.98 -14.31
N ASP A 186 3.46 8.33 -15.50
CA ASP A 186 2.05 8.27 -15.93
C ASP A 186 1.48 6.84 -15.77
N GLU A 187 2.08 5.82 -16.40
CA GLU A 187 1.62 4.42 -16.28
C GLU A 187 1.60 3.88 -14.84
N ARG A 188 2.37 4.48 -13.93
CA ARG A 188 2.39 4.08 -12.51
C ARG A 188 1.36 4.79 -11.66
N ALA A 189 0.96 6.00 -12.03
CA ALA A 189 0.10 6.83 -11.21
C ALA A 189 -1.31 6.96 -11.80
N ASP A 190 -1.50 6.82 -13.12
CA ASP A 190 -2.81 6.79 -13.77
C ASP A 190 -2.91 5.88 -15.03
N ASP A 191 -3.02 6.44 -16.23
CA ASP A 191 -3.60 5.74 -17.40
C ASP A 191 -2.60 5.43 -18.53
N GLY A 192 -1.38 5.99 -18.45
CA GLY A 192 -0.32 5.84 -19.43
C GLY A 192 -0.48 6.70 -20.69
N ASN A 193 -1.48 7.57 -20.73
CA ASN A 193 -1.81 8.41 -21.87
C ASN A 193 -1.45 9.88 -21.59
N PRO A 194 -0.52 10.48 -22.38
CA PRO A 194 0.00 11.82 -22.09
C PRO A 194 -1.03 12.95 -22.20
N LEU A 195 -2.22 12.69 -22.74
CA LEU A 195 -3.26 13.70 -22.98
C LEU A 195 -4.49 13.54 -22.07
N THR A 196 -4.57 12.48 -21.26
CA THR A 196 -5.76 12.21 -20.43
C THR A 196 -5.37 11.87 -18.99
N GLY A 197 -6.37 11.80 -18.11
CA GLY A 197 -6.15 11.43 -16.72
C GLY A 197 -5.70 12.61 -15.84
N THR A 198 -4.97 12.27 -14.79
CA THR A 198 -4.48 13.23 -13.78
C THR A 198 -3.06 13.68 -14.05
N ILE A 199 -2.36 13.00 -14.97
CA ILE A 199 -0.99 13.25 -15.36
C ILE A 199 -0.99 13.51 -16.85
N LEU A 200 -0.63 14.74 -17.22
CA LEU A 200 -0.51 15.14 -18.61
C LEU A 200 0.94 15.39 -18.95
N ALA A 201 1.32 15.17 -20.20
CA ALA A 201 2.67 15.43 -20.66
C ALA A 201 2.69 16.44 -21.79
N GLU A 202 3.63 17.38 -21.71
CA GLU A 202 3.85 18.38 -22.73
C GLU A 202 5.30 18.39 -23.18
N GLY A 203 5.52 18.75 -24.44
CA GLY A 203 6.86 18.93 -25.01
C GLY A 203 6.79 19.80 -26.26
N LEU A 204 7.97 20.16 -26.77
CA LEU A 204 8.08 20.99 -27.97
C LEU A 204 7.99 20.12 -29.23
N ASN A 205 7.39 20.64 -30.31
CA ASN A 205 7.45 20.09 -31.67
C ASN A 205 7.17 18.57 -31.83
N ASN A 206 6.31 18.03 -30.98
CA ASN A 206 5.99 16.59 -30.88
C ASN A 206 7.12 15.68 -30.32
N ASP A 207 8.11 16.25 -29.65
CA ASP A 207 9.25 15.51 -29.08
C ASP A 207 8.86 14.68 -27.84
N CYS A 208 7.92 15.19 -27.02
CA CYS A 208 7.33 14.42 -25.92
C CYS A 208 6.12 13.59 -26.36
N VAL A 209 5.16 14.24 -27.04
CA VAL A 209 3.91 13.63 -27.47
C VAL A 209 3.82 13.73 -28.98
N THR A 210 3.62 12.62 -29.67
CA THR A 210 3.46 12.58 -31.11
C THR A 210 2.20 13.34 -31.55
N ALA A 211 2.12 13.69 -32.85
CA ALA A 211 0.90 14.26 -33.42
C ALA A 211 -0.34 13.34 -33.31
N GLY A 212 -0.14 12.04 -32.99
CA GLY A 212 -1.20 11.08 -32.74
C GLY A 212 -1.68 11.03 -31.29
N GLY A 213 -1.11 11.85 -30.39
CA GLY A 213 -1.48 11.89 -28.97
C GLY A 213 -0.83 10.82 -28.10
N GLU A 214 0.21 10.15 -28.58
CA GLU A 214 0.96 9.14 -27.82
C GLU A 214 2.35 9.63 -27.44
N TYR A 215 2.92 9.11 -26.35
CA TYR A 215 4.33 9.35 -25.98
C TYR A 215 5.29 9.00 -27.12
N ASN A 216 6.12 9.95 -27.55
CA ASN A 216 7.11 9.76 -28.60
C ASN A 216 8.36 9.01 -28.09
N LEU A 217 8.27 7.67 -28.00
CA LEU A 217 9.36 6.81 -27.53
C LEU A 217 10.58 6.74 -28.47
N SER A 218 10.49 7.33 -29.66
CA SER A 218 11.63 7.49 -30.56
C SER A 218 12.62 8.52 -30.03
N GLU A 219 12.14 9.49 -29.25
CA GLU A 219 12.97 10.50 -28.62
C GLU A 219 13.66 9.92 -27.38
N LYS A 220 14.97 10.17 -27.27
CA LYS A 220 15.83 9.61 -26.21
C LYS A 220 16.41 10.69 -25.30
N THR A 221 16.23 11.96 -25.66
CA THR A 221 16.62 13.11 -24.85
C THR A 221 15.49 13.55 -23.92
N ALA A 222 15.79 14.48 -23.01
CA ALA A 222 14.79 15.05 -22.13
C ALA A 222 13.89 16.00 -22.95
N SER A 223 12.65 15.59 -23.19
CA SER A 223 11.72 16.25 -24.09
C SER A 223 10.35 16.49 -23.49
N CYS A 224 10.08 15.92 -22.30
CA CYS A 224 8.84 16.08 -21.58
C CYS A 224 8.97 16.98 -20.33
N ARG A 225 7.94 17.79 -20.12
CA ARG A 225 7.50 18.24 -18.79
C ARG A 225 6.18 17.54 -18.47
N VAL A 226 5.86 17.39 -17.20
CA VAL A 226 4.68 16.65 -16.75
C VAL A 226 3.84 17.54 -15.83
N LEU A 227 2.53 17.52 -16.04
CA LEU A 227 1.53 18.31 -15.32
C LEU A 227 0.70 17.35 -14.48
N PHE A 228 0.61 17.61 -13.18
CA PHE A 228 -0.16 16.82 -12.23
C PHE A 228 -1.39 17.63 -11.81
N LEU A 229 -2.58 17.13 -12.15
CA LEU A 229 -3.85 17.75 -11.81
C LEU A 229 -4.23 17.35 -10.38
N ILE A 230 -4.15 18.30 -9.44
CA ILE A 230 -4.44 18.08 -8.01
C ILE A 230 -5.91 18.33 -7.71
N ARG A 231 -6.50 19.34 -8.35
CA ARG A 231 -7.92 19.68 -8.27
C ARG A 231 -8.41 19.96 -9.67
N SER A 232 -9.52 19.34 -10.04
CA SER A 232 -10.32 19.73 -11.21
C SER A 232 -11.65 20.21 -10.65
N GLY A 233 -11.97 21.50 -10.82
CA GLY A 233 -13.26 22.07 -10.40
C GLY A 233 -14.38 21.15 -10.89
N THR A 234 -15.29 20.79 -10.00
CA THR A 234 -16.29 19.73 -10.19
C THR A 234 -16.89 19.64 -11.60
N ALA A 235 -16.82 18.42 -12.16
CA ALA A 235 -17.51 17.88 -13.34
C ALA A 235 -16.95 18.23 -14.72
N SER A 236 -15.86 17.57 -15.13
CA SER A 236 -15.82 17.07 -16.51
C SER A 236 -16.83 15.93 -16.62
N LYS A 237 -18.07 16.28 -16.99
CA LYS A 237 -18.94 15.38 -17.74
C LYS A 237 -18.51 15.44 -19.19
N VAL A 238 -17.40 14.78 -19.54
CA VAL A 238 -17.31 13.78 -20.60
C VAL A 238 -15.99 13.02 -20.35
N ALA A 239 -15.99 12.07 -19.40
CA ALA A 239 -15.34 10.82 -19.75
C ALA A 239 -16.04 10.33 -21.03
N PRO A 240 -15.33 9.81 -22.06
CA PRO A 240 -16.02 9.19 -23.20
C PRO A 240 -17.09 8.27 -22.63
N GLU A 241 -18.36 8.36 -23.08
CA GLU A 241 -19.45 7.57 -22.48
C GLU A 241 -19.03 6.10 -22.40
N VAL A 242 -18.63 5.69 -21.20
CA VAL A 242 -18.19 4.34 -20.93
C VAL A 242 -19.47 3.58 -20.62
N SER A 243 -20.04 2.95 -21.65
CA SER A 243 -21.02 1.89 -21.39
C SER A 243 -20.26 0.68 -20.87
N GLY A 244 -20.82 -0.05 -19.89
CA GLY A 244 -20.13 -1.20 -19.31
C GLY A 244 -20.41 -1.43 -17.83
N SER A 245 -19.55 -2.22 -17.18
CA SER A 245 -19.66 -2.59 -15.75
C SER A 245 -19.19 -1.51 -14.78
N CYS A 246 -18.51 -0.48 -15.30
CA CYS A 246 -18.11 0.73 -14.60
C CYS A 246 -18.26 1.93 -15.54
N ALA A 247 -18.56 3.10 -14.97
CA ALA A 247 -19.04 4.25 -15.75
C ALA A 247 -18.07 5.43 -15.84
N GLU A 248 -17.05 5.51 -14.96
CA GLU A 248 -16.04 6.56 -15.05
C GLU A 248 -14.64 5.95 -14.90
N LEU A 249 -13.74 6.35 -15.80
CA LEU A 249 -12.33 6.00 -15.76
C LEU A 249 -11.71 6.37 -14.40
N GLY A 250 -10.86 5.50 -13.87
CA GLY A 250 -10.16 5.76 -12.61
C GLY A 250 -11.00 5.53 -11.35
N GLN A 251 -12.30 5.23 -11.47
CA GLN A 251 -13.10 4.79 -10.33
C GLN A 251 -12.48 3.55 -9.70
N THR A 252 -12.45 3.50 -8.37
CA THR A 252 -11.95 2.34 -7.63
C THR A 252 -13.05 1.72 -6.78
N ARG A 253 -12.99 0.40 -6.61
CA ARG A 253 -13.79 -0.31 -5.61
C ARG A 253 -13.05 -1.53 -5.10
N GLN A 254 -13.49 -2.08 -3.97
CA GLN A 254 -13.02 -3.40 -3.57
C GLN A 254 -13.63 -4.45 -4.51
N VAL A 255 -12.83 -5.43 -4.94
CA VAL A 255 -13.28 -6.56 -5.76
C VAL A 255 -14.50 -7.23 -5.14
N GLY A 256 -15.59 -7.30 -5.91
CA GLY A 256 -16.86 -7.93 -5.50
C GLY A 256 -16.93 -9.44 -5.72
N ASN A 257 -15.88 -10.07 -6.27
CA ASN A 257 -15.84 -11.51 -6.53
C ASN A 257 -15.21 -12.28 -5.36
N VAL A 258 -15.98 -13.13 -4.70
CA VAL A 258 -15.56 -13.96 -3.55
C VAL A 258 -14.40 -14.91 -3.86
N ASN A 259 -14.14 -15.22 -5.13
CA ASN A 259 -13.05 -16.11 -5.55
C ASN A 259 -11.74 -15.37 -5.81
N GLN A 260 -11.76 -14.03 -5.88
CA GLN A 260 -10.59 -13.20 -6.11
C GLN A 260 -10.12 -12.62 -4.78
N THR A 261 -9.42 -13.44 -4.02
CA THR A 261 -8.92 -13.12 -2.68
C THR A 261 -7.39 -13.02 -2.66
N CYS A 262 -6.85 -12.55 -1.54
CA CYS A 262 -5.41 -12.55 -1.31
C CYS A 262 -4.86 -13.99 -1.37
N PRO A 263 -3.59 -14.19 -1.82
CA PRO A 263 -2.96 -15.50 -1.80
C PRO A 263 -2.94 -16.13 -0.41
N THR A 264 -2.81 -17.46 -0.36
CA THR A 264 -2.64 -18.20 0.90
C THR A 264 -1.56 -17.58 1.79
N GLY A 265 -1.88 -17.36 3.06
CA GLY A 265 -0.99 -16.69 4.02
C GLY A 265 -1.03 -15.16 3.99
N TYR A 266 -1.92 -14.55 3.20
CA TYR A 266 -2.15 -13.11 3.16
C TYR A 266 -3.62 -12.77 3.42
N VAL A 267 -3.87 -11.66 4.10
CA VAL A 267 -5.19 -11.11 4.40
C VAL A 267 -5.21 -9.62 4.02
N GLY A 268 -6.29 -9.18 3.39
CA GLY A 268 -6.36 -7.81 2.92
C GLY A 268 -7.51 -7.59 1.96
N LYS A 269 -7.34 -6.61 1.08
CA LYS A 269 -8.33 -6.22 0.09
C LYS A 269 -7.66 -6.19 -1.28
N ILE A 270 -8.44 -6.50 -2.30
CA ILE A 270 -8.03 -6.31 -3.68
C ILE A 270 -8.89 -5.16 -4.22
N ILE A 271 -8.24 -4.17 -4.79
CA ILE A 271 -8.88 -3.01 -5.39
C ILE A 271 -8.86 -3.22 -6.90
N GLU A 272 -10.00 -2.98 -7.51
CA GLU A 272 -10.15 -2.90 -8.94
C GLU A 272 -10.41 -1.45 -9.34
N THR A 273 -9.75 -1.02 -10.41
CA THR A 273 -9.96 0.30 -11.01
C THR A 273 -10.69 0.11 -12.33
N CYS A 274 -11.64 1.01 -12.61
CA CYS A 274 -12.30 1.08 -13.90
C CYS A 274 -11.30 1.51 -14.98
N ARG A 275 -11.11 0.65 -15.97
CA ARG A 275 -10.31 0.92 -17.17
C ARG A 275 -11.17 0.76 -18.41
N ILE A 276 -10.79 1.44 -19.49
CA ILE A 276 -11.43 1.27 -20.80
C ILE A 276 -10.76 0.13 -21.56
N GLY A 277 -11.56 -0.86 -21.95
CA GLY A 277 -11.14 -1.91 -22.87
C GLY A 277 -11.02 -1.41 -24.32
N SER A 278 -10.47 -2.24 -25.20
CA SER A 278 -10.31 -1.92 -26.64
C SER A 278 -11.63 -1.69 -27.40
N ASP A 279 -12.76 -1.96 -26.76
CA ASP A 279 -14.14 -1.82 -27.27
C ASP A 279 -14.87 -0.60 -26.67
N ASN A 280 -14.14 0.32 -26.03
CA ASN A 280 -14.68 1.48 -25.31
C ASN A 280 -15.63 1.09 -24.15
N GLN A 281 -15.60 -0.16 -23.68
CA GLN A 281 -16.38 -0.60 -22.53
C GLN A 281 -15.60 -0.47 -21.23
N GLY A 282 -16.31 -0.09 -20.17
CA GLY A 282 -15.76 0.01 -18.82
C GLY A 282 -15.67 -1.35 -18.18
N VAL A 283 -14.44 -1.79 -17.94
CA VAL A 283 -14.13 -3.07 -17.30
C VAL A 283 -13.37 -2.81 -16.01
N TRP A 284 -13.80 -3.49 -14.94
CA TRP A 284 -13.04 -3.52 -13.70
C TRP A 284 -11.81 -4.39 -13.86
N GLU A 285 -10.63 -3.80 -13.64
CA GLU A 285 -9.36 -4.52 -13.65
C GLU A 285 -8.69 -4.40 -12.29
N ILE A 286 -8.10 -5.50 -11.81
CA ILE A 286 -7.35 -5.49 -10.55
C ILE A 286 -6.10 -4.64 -10.72
N THR A 287 -6.07 -3.52 -10.03
CA THR A 287 -4.95 -2.57 -10.06
C THR A 287 -4.09 -2.70 -8.82
N ASP A 288 -4.70 -2.87 -7.65
CA ASP A 288 -3.98 -2.99 -6.39
C ASP A 288 -4.37 -4.21 -5.58
N ARG A 289 -3.36 -4.86 -4.99
CA ARG A 289 -3.53 -5.93 -4.01
C ARG A 289 -3.01 -5.43 -2.67
N LEU A 290 -3.87 -4.82 -1.88
CA LEU A 290 -3.60 -4.38 -0.51
C LEU A 290 -3.65 -5.57 0.46
N CYS A 291 -2.84 -6.60 0.14
CA CYS A 291 -2.72 -7.82 0.89
C CYS A 291 -1.56 -7.70 1.88
N THR A 292 -1.85 -7.93 3.16
CA THR A 292 -0.85 -7.97 4.22
C THR A 292 -0.61 -9.40 4.65
N GLU A 293 0.64 -9.73 5.00
CA GLU A 293 0.95 -11.07 5.51
C GLU A 293 0.12 -11.38 6.75
N VAL A 294 -0.41 -12.60 6.78
CA VAL A 294 -1.11 -13.14 7.93
C VAL A 294 -0.08 -13.38 9.04
N LYS A 295 -0.30 -12.72 10.18
CA LYS A 295 0.54 -12.87 11.36
C LYS A 295 -0.15 -13.67 12.45
N CYS A 296 0.52 -14.69 12.96
CA CYS A 296 0.10 -15.45 14.14
C CYS A 296 0.52 -14.77 15.46
N GLY A 297 0.66 -13.45 15.51
CA GLY A 297 1.19 -12.77 16.69
C GLY A 297 2.03 -11.56 16.34
N LYS A 298 2.94 -11.20 17.24
CA LYS A 298 3.83 -10.05 17.03
C LYS A 298 4.84 -10.30 15.90
N ASP A 299 5.38 -11.53 15.82
CA ASP A 299 6.57 -11.83 14.99
C ASP A 299 6.45 -13.09 14.11
N GLY A 300 5.33 -13.83 14.14
CA GLY A 300 5.17 -15.09 13.39
C GLY A 300 4.45 -14.93 12.07
N MET A 301 5.08 -15.37 10.97
CA MET A 301 4.53 -15.40 9.62
C MET A 301 3.99 -16.79 9.25
N PHE A 302 3.12 -16.86 8.24
CA PHE A 302 2.58 -18.13 7.75
C PHE A 302 3.70 -19.15 7.46
N GLY A 303 3.55 -20.36 7.99
CA GLY A 303 4.50 -21.46 7.83
C GLY A 303 5.62 -21.48 8.87
N ASP A 304 5.85 -20.37 9.61
CA ASP A 304 6.83 -20.33 10.68
C ASP A 304 6.53 -21.37 11.75
N ILE A 305 7.60 -21.92 12.32
CA ILE A 305 7.54 -22.85 13.45
C ILE A 305 8.17 -22.18 14.66
N ARG A 306 7.48 -22.24 15.81
CA ARG A 306 8.04 -21.81 17.09
C ARG A 306 8.09 -22.95 18.08
N LYS A 307 9.06 -22.88 19.00
CA LYS A 307 9.19 -23.78 20.14
C LYS A 307 8.95 -23.02 21.42
N LEU A 308 8.01 -23.51 22.22
CA LEU A 308 7.70 -22.97 23.54
C LEU A 308 8.20 -23.93 24.61
N ALA A 309 8.66 -23.37 25.72
CA ALA A 309 9.03 -24.16 26.88
C ALA A 309 7.80 -24.88 27.45
N CYS A 310 8.03 -26.07 28.03
CA CYS A 310 6.98 -26.76 28.77
C CYS A 310 6.45 -25.92 29.91
N ILE A 311 5.13 -25.91 30.06
CA ILE A 311 4.44 -25.19 31.13
C ILE A 311 4.24 -26.10 32.35
N ASN A 312 3.70 -25.54 33.43
CA ASN A 312 3.29 -26.30 34.62
C ASN A 312 4.39 -27.17 35.26
N LYS A 313 5.69 -26.80 35.14
CA LYS A 313 6.84 -27.59 35.64
C LYS A 313 7.03 -28.95 34.93
N MET A 314 6.41 -29.16 33.79
CA MET A 314 6.70 -30.29 32.91
C MET A 314 8.07 -30.10 32.25
N LYS A 315 8.68 -31.19 31.78
CA LYS A 315 9.95 -31.17 31.03
C LYS A 315 9.81 -31.93 29.74
N GLY A 316 10.41 -31.38 28.71
CA GLY A 316 10.52 -31.93 27.37
C GLY A 316 11.84 -31.46 26.77
N THR A 317 12.35 -32.19 25.79
CA THR A 317 13.56 -31.85 25.05
C THR A 317 13.30 -30.75 24.02
N GLU A 318 12.16 -30.81 23.35
CA GLU A 318 11.76 -29.84 22.33
C GLU A 318 10.70 -28.85 22.84
N GLY A 319 9.94 -29.23 23.86
CA GLY A 319 8.83 -28.47 24.39
C GLY A 319 7.58 -28.61 23.51
N ILE A 320 6.81 -27.53 23.44
CA ILE A 320 5.62 -27.44 22.60
C ILE A 320 6.04 -26.82 21.27
N VAL A 321 5.83 -27.54 20.17
CA VAL A 321 6.14 -27.08 18.81
C VAL A 321 4.84 -26.66 18.13
N GLU A 322 4.77 -25.40 17.73
CA GLU A 322 3.62 -24.83 17.04
C GLU A 322 4.02 -24.34 15.65
N GLN A 323 3.09 -24.40 14.71
CA GLN A 323 3.23 -23.82 13.38
C GLN A 323 2.17 -22.75 13.14
N CYS A 324 2.60 -21.64 12.54
CA CYS A 324 1.69 -20.58 12.12
C CYS A 324 0.93 -21.04 10.88
N THR A 325 -0.39 -21.13 11.02
CA THR A 325 -1.29 -21.56 9.96
C THR A 325 -1.58 -20.44 8.96
N GLU A 326 -2.11 -20.78 7.79
CA GLU A 326 -2.54 -19.80 6.77
C GLU A 326 -3.64 -18.85 7.28
N ASN A 327 -4.30 -19.24 8.37
CA ASN A 327 -5.38 -18.52 9.02
C ASN A 327 -4.91 -17.67 10.21
N GLY A 328 -3.60 -17.52 10.42
CA GLY A 328 -3.06 -16.56 11.39
C GLY A 328 -3.18 -16.99 12.83
N VAL A 329 -3.20 -18.31 13.04
CA VAL A 329 -3.29 -18.94 14.35
C VAL A 329 -2.15 -19.94 14.52
N TRP A 330 -1.54 -19.96 15.71
CA TRP A 330 -0.57 -20.98 16.07
C TRP A 330 -1.30 -22.29 16.38
N LYS A 331 -1.01 -23.33 15.59
CA LYS A 331 -1.51 -24.69 15.82
C LYS A 331 -0.40 -25.56 16.37
N VAL A 332 -0.71 -26.32 17.41
CA VAL A 332 0.22 -27.30 17.99
C VAL A 332 0.46 -28.42 16.98
N LEU A 333 1.71 -28.59 16.54
CA LEU A 333 2.10 -29.71 15.70
C LEU A 333 2.45 -30.94 16.54
N ARG A 334 3.16 -30.73 17.65
CA ARG A 334 3.57 -31.78 18.59
C ARG A 334 4.03 -31.16 19.92
N SER A 335 3.89 -31.92 20.99
CA SER A 335 4.45 -31.63 22.31
C SER A 335 5.18 -32.86 22.84
N ASP A 336 6.36 -32.67 23.44
CA ASP A 336 7.06 -33.71 24.20
C ASP A 336 7.07 -33.43 25.70
N CYS A 337 6.22 -32.50 26.17
CA CYS A 337 6.15 -32.11 27.56
C CYS A 337 5.59 -33.24 28.42
N ASN A 338 6.37 -33.65 29.41
CA ASN A 338 6.01 -34.73 30.33
C ASN A 338 6.22 -34.31 31.78
N VAL A 339 5.42 -34.87 32.68
CA VAL A 339 5.56 -34.62 34.12
C VAL A 339 6.87 -35.18 34.63
N VAL A 340 7.56 -34.41 35.48
CA VAL A 340 8.77 -34.88 36.14
C VAL A 340 8.40 -35.85 37.26
N THR A 341 8.67 -37.14 37.07
CA THR A 341 8.33 -38.22 38.02
C THR A 341 9.45 -38.52 39.03
N SER A 342 10.54 -37.75 39.02
CA SER A 342 11.70 -37.99 39.89
C SER A 342 11.56 -37.46 41.32
N THR A 343 10.45 -36.80 41.64
CA THR A 343 10.20 -36.24 42.96
C THR A 343 9.89 -37.36 43.97
N PRO A 344 10.61 -37.45 45.11
CA PRO A 344 10.35 -38.46 46.12
C PRO A 344 8.94 -38.32 46.70
N CYS A 345 8.27 -39.45 46.94
CA CYS A 345 7.00 -39.51 47.65
C CYS A 345 7.14 -40.29 48.97
N PRO A 346 6.33 -39.96 50.01
CA PRO A 346 6.54 -40.48 51.36
C PRO A 346 6.09 -41.94 51.52
N THR A 347 4.98 -42.31 50.88
CA THR A 347 4.33 -43.62 51.08
C THR A 347 3.75 -44.13 49.76
N ASP A 348 4.17 -45.32 49.34
CA ASP A 348 3.62 -45.99 48.16
C ASP A 348 2.10 -46.20 48.31
N GLY A 349 1.36 -45.87 47.24
CA GLY A 349 -0.10 -45.88 47.21
C GLY A 349 -0.76 -44.53 47.52
N ASP A 350 -0.01 -43.52 47.97
CA ASP A 350 -0.55 -42.16 48.13
C ASP A 350 -1.01 -41.60 46.78
N VAL A 351 -2.20 -41.00 46.75
CA VAL A 351 -2.79 -40.37 45.55
C VAL A 351 -2.93 -38.88 45.77
N ARG A 352 -2.49 -38.08 44.81
CA ARG A 352 -2.71 -36.63 44.76
C ARG A 352 -3.70 -36.30 43.63
N PRO A 353 -5.00 -36.13 43.94
CA PRO A 353 -6.03 -36.09 42.91
C PRO A 353 -6.08 -34.81 42.06
N HIS A 354 -5.27 -33.78 42.28
CA HIS A 354 -5.18 -32.59 41.42
C HIS A 354 -3.75 -32.03 41.42
N ALA A 355 -2.76 -32.91 41.39
CA ALA A 355 -1.36 -32.55 41.66
C ALA A 355 -0.76 -31.61 40.61
N GLN A 356 -1.26 -31.70 39.38
CA GLN A 356 -0.57 -31.23 38.20
C GLN A 356 -1.60 -30.83 37.13
N ALA A 357 -1.46 -29.63 36.58
CA ALA A 357 -2.27 -29.19 35.45
C ALA A 357 -1.83 -29.91 34.15
N CYS A 358 -2.78 -30.07 33.24
CA CYS A 358 -2.58 -30.73 31.95
C CYS A 358 -1.58 -29.99 31.05
N ASP A 359 -1.19 -30.64 29.96
CA ASP A 359 -0.33 -30.00 28.96
C ASP A 359 -1.10 -28.90 28.20
N TRP A 360 -0.37 -28.15 27.38
CA TRP A 360 -0.95 -27.12 26.54
C TRP A 360 -2.05 -27.67 25.61
N GLY A 361 -3.18 -26.97 25.58
CA GLY A 361 -4.34 -27.37 24.79
C GLY A 361 -5.22 -28.45 25.43
N GLU A 362 -4.96 -28.83 26.67
CA GLU A 362 -5.78 -29.74 27.44
C GLU A 362 -6.42 -29.05 28.66
N GLN A 363 -7.58 -29.55 29.08
CA GLN A 363 -8.28 -29.15 30.30
C GLN A 363 -8.37 -30.31 31.28
N GLY A 364 -8.55 -29.97 32.56
CA GLY A 364 -8.64 -30.93 33.65
C GLY A 364 -7.36 -30.97 34.48
N TYR A 365 -6.99 -32.16 34.94
CA TYR A 365 -5.84 -32.37 35.82
C TYR A 365 -5.26 -33.77 35.70
N MET A 366 -3.97 -33.88 35.99
CA MET A 366 -3.28 -35.15 36.16
C MET A 366 -3.29 -35.59 37.62
N ILE A 367 -3.65 -36.86 37.84
CA ILE A 367 -3.51 -37.53 39.12
C ILE A 367 -2.09 -38.11 39.21
N GLN A 368 -1.44 -37.91 40.36
CA GLN A 368 -0.17 -38.56 40.67
C GLN A 368 -0.38 -39.63 41.74
N THR A 369 0.17 -40.81 41.51
CA THR A 369 0.20 -41.92 42.46
C THR A 369 1.65 -42.22 42.82
N CYS A 370 1.91 -42.38 44.12
CA CYS A 370 3.23 -42.75 44.62
C CYS A 370 3.48 -44.24 44.37
N THR A 371 4.55 -44.55 43.63
CA THR A 371 4.98 -45.92 43.33
C THR A 371 6.51 -46.00 43.44
N ASN A 372 7.02 -46.94 44.23
CA ASN A 372 8.45 -47.10 44.52
C ASN A 372 9.12 -45.81 45.00
N ASN A 373 8.50 -45.11 45.96
CA ASN A 373 8.95 -43.82 46.51
C ASN A 373 9.10 -42.69 45.45
N LYS A 374 8.44 -42.80 44.29
CA LYS A 374 8.38 -41.75 43.27
C LYS A 374 6.95 -41.43 42.85
N TRP A 375 6.66 -40.15 42.64
CA TRP A 375 5.39 -39.73 42.04
C TRP A 375 5.36 -40.13 40.56
N ALA A 376 4.41 -40.97 40.18
CA ALA A 376 4.14 -41.34 38.80
C ALA A 376 2.74 -40.86 38.38
N THR A 377 2.54 -40.68 37.07
CA THR A 377 1.23 -40.37 36.46
C THR A 377 0.75 -41.59 35.68
N PRO A 378 -0.06 -42.48 36.28
CA PRO A 378 -0.60 -43.64 35.57
C PRO A 378 -1.48 -43.19 34.39
N PRO A 379 -1.28 -43.73 33.17
CA PRO A 379 -2.05 -43.31 31.99
C PRO A 379 -3.56 -43.47 32.15
N ALA A 380 -4.01 -44.49 32.90
CA ALA A 380 -5.42 -44.81 33.08
C ALA A 380 -6.18 -43.85 34.01
N ASP A 381 -5.48 -43.11 34.87
CA ASP A 381 -6.09 -42.26 35.91
C ASP A 381 -6.01 -40.77 35.58
N ASN A 382 -5.41 -40.39 34.46
CA ASN A 382 -5.34 -39.01 34.00
C ASN A 382 -6.76 -38.47 33.69
N LYS A 383 -7.08 -37.26 34.15
CA LYS A 383 -8.32 -36.55 33.84
C LYS A 383 -8.12 -35.40 32.86
N CYS A 384 -6.98 -35.40 32.15
CA CYS A 384 -6.77 -34.50 31.03
C CYS A 384 -7.55 -34.93 29.80
N SER A 385 -8.22 -33.95 29.19
CA SER A 385 -8.88 -34.09 27.91
C SER A 385 -8.50 -32.90 27.03
N PRO A 386 -8.36 -33.08 25.71
CA PRO A 386 -8.17 -31.97 24.80
C PRO A 386 -9.27 -30.91 24.98
N ILE A 387 -8.90 -29.64 24.91
CA ILE A 387 -9.86 -28.56 24.70
C ILE A 387 -10.24 -28.62 23.24
N LEU A 388 -11.50 -28.94 22.98
CA LEU A 388 -12.04 -29.05 21.64
C LEU A 388 -13.14 -28.01 21.45
N CYS A 389 -13.25 -27.52 20.22
CA CYS A 389 -14.46 -26.88 19.76
C CYS A 389 -15.26 -27.95 19.02
N ASP A 390 -16.28 -28.48 19.70
CA ASP A 390 -16.99 -29.70 19.29
C ASP A 390 -16.05 -30.92 19.21
N SER A 391 -15.50 -31.21 18.02
CA SER A 391 -14.53 -32.29 17.79
C SER A 391 -13.15 -31.82 17.31
N ASP A 392 -12.98 -30.51 17.08
CA ASP A 392 -11.80 -29.92 16.45
C ASP A 392 -10.83 -29.33 17.48
N ASN A 393 -9.55 -29.31 17.14
CA ASN A 393 -8.50 -28.86 18.05
C ASN A 393 -8.38 -27.33 18.02
N ILE A 394 -7.80 -26.77 19.09
CA ILE A 394 -7.43 -25.35 19.13
C ILE A 394 -6.61 -24.97 17.89
N GLY A 395 -7.03 -23.90 17.23
CA GLY A 395 -6.42 -23.38 16.00
C GLY A 395 -6.93 -24.03 14.71
N ASP A 396 -7.77 -25.05 14.79
CA ASP A 396 -8.55 -25.50 13.63
C ASP A 396 -9.54 -24.41 13.23
N VAL A 397 -9.85 -24.37 11.93
CA VAL A 397 -10.78 -23.40 11.34
C VAL A 397 -11.91 -24.11 10.62
N GLN A 398 -13.08 -23.48 10.61
CA GLN A 398 -14.23 -23.96 9.86
C GLN A 398 -15.01 -22.81 9.23
N ASP A 399 -15.94 -23.15 8.34
CA ASP A 399 -16.96 -22.22 7.91
C ASP A 399 -17.95 -21.98 9.05
N SER A 400 -18.18 -20.70 9.37
CA SER A 400 -19.20 -20.29 10.31
C SER A 400 -20.59 -20.56 9.75
N ALA A 401 -21.52 -20.93 10.63
CA ALA A 401 -22.95 -20.90 10.29
C ALA A 401 -23.48 -19.47 10.07
N SER A 402 -22.73 -18.45 10.49
CA SER A 402 -23.06 -17.04 10.25
C SER A 402 -22.60 -16.59 8.86
N THR A 403 -23.39 -15.71 8.24
CA THR A 403 -23.03 -15.08 6.98
C THR A 403 -22.22 -13.80 7.20
N CYS A 404 -21.70 -13.23 6.12
CA CYS A 404 -20.96 -11.97 6.15
C CYS A 404 -21.81 -10.74 6.52
N GLY A 405 -23.13 -10.88 6.67
CA GLY A 405 -24.10 -9.80 6.81
C GLY A 405 -25.06 -9.77 5.63
N SER A 406 -25.97 -8.79 5.62
CA SER A 406 -26.87 -8.53 4.48
C SER A 406 -26.18 -7.81 3.32
N ASP A 407 -25.11 -7.08 3.61
CA ASP A 407 -24.45 -6.16 2.67
C ASP A 407 -23.08 -6.67 2.21
N TYR A 408 -22.79 -7.94 2.53
CA TYR A 408 -21.57 -8.64 2.14
C TYR A 408 -21.92 -10.05 1.68
N ILE A 409 -21.24 -10.51 0.63
CA ILE A 409 -21.31 -11.88 0.14
C ILE A 409 -19.99 -12.61 0.43
N GLY A 410 -20.06 -13.93 0.52
CA GLY A 410 -18.91 -14.80 0.79
C GLY A 410 -19.10 -15.66 2.04
N THR A 411 -18.00 -16.19 2.54
CA THR A 411 -17.97 -17.06 3.72
C THR A 411 -17.23 -16.41 4.88
N VAL A 412 -17.77 -16.60 6.08
CA VAL A 412 -17.11 -16.24 7.34
C VAL A 412 -16.42 -17.47 7.88
N LYS A 413 -15.15 -17.34 8.25
CA LYS A 413 -14.40 -18.36 8.98
C LYS A 413 -14.48 -18.12 10.48
N GLU A 414 -14.51 -19.23 11.21
CA GLU A 414 -14.33 -19.26 12.66
C GLU A 414 -13.08 -20.07 12.98
N VAL A 415 -12.41 -19.69 14.08
CA VAL A 415 -11.26 -20.39 14.64
C VAL A 415 -11.63 -20.97 16.00
N CYS A 416 -11.20 -22.20 16.24
CA CYS A 416 -11.33 -22.82 17.56
C CYS A 416 -10.33 -22.18 18.53
N THR A 417 -10.84 -21.55 19.58
CA THR A 417 -10.01 -20.84 20.57
C THR A 417 -9.68 -21.71 21.78
N SER A 418 -8.70 -21.25 22.58
CA SER A 418 -8.37 -21.89 23.86
C SER A 418 -9.51 -21.88 24.88
N ALA A 419 -10.61 -21.15 24.64
CA ALA A 419 -11.81 -21.21 25.47
C ALA A 419 -12.71 -22.43 25.15
N GLY A 420 -12.35 -23.24 24.14
CA GLY A 420 -13.19 -24.34 23.66
C GLY A 420 -14.41 -23.85 22.89
N THR A 421 -14.34 -22.64 22.34
CA THR A 421 -15.42 -22.01 21.58
C THR A 421 -14.91 -21.50 20.24
N TRP A 422 -15.77 -21.58 19.23
CA TRP A 422 -15.55 -20.98 17.92
C TRP A 422 -15.69 -19.46 18.00
N GLU A 423 -14.68 -18.73 17.51
CA GLU A 423 -14.71 -17.28 17.39
C GLU A 423 -14.54 -16.85 15.94
N LYS A 424 -15.34 -15.87 15.50
CA LYS A 424 -15.30 -15.34 14.13
C LYS A 424 -13.99 -14.61 13.88
N THR A 425 -13.38 -14.87 12.74
CA THR A 425 -12.12 -14.24 12.34
C THR A 425 -12.22 -13.63 10.95
N SER A 426 -11.56 -12.49 10.75
CA SER A 426 -11.41 -11.91 9.41
C SER A 426 -10.37 -12.65 8.56
N ILE A 427 -9.55 -13.51 9.17
CA ILE A 427 -8.48 -14.24 8.48
C ILE A 427 -9.08 -15.51 7.85
N GLY A 428 -8.88 -15.68 6.54
CA GLY A 428 -9.47 -16.77 5.76
C GLY A 428 -10.94 -16.55 5.36
N SER A 429 -11.61 -15.53 5.91
CA SER A 429 -12.95 -15.09 5.48
C SER A 429 -12.89 -14.41 4.12
N THR A 430 -13.90 -14.65 3.27
CA THR A 430 -13.96 -14.14 1.89
C THR A 430 -15.02 -13.05 1.70
N CYS A 431 -15.44 -12.41 2.81
CA CYS A 431 -16.47 -11.39 2.79
C CYS A 431 -16.05 -10.18 1.94
N VAL A 432 -16.72 -10.00 0.82
CA VAL A 432 -16.61 -8.86 -0.09
C VAL A 432 -17.93 -8.08 -0.11
N PRO A 433 -17.91 -6.76 -0.30
CA PRO A 433 -19.14 -5.97 -0.34
C PRO A 433 -20.08 -6.50 -1.40
N ASP A 434 -21.36 -6.59 -1.04
CA ASP A 434 -22.41 -6.86 -2.01
C ASP A 434 -22.83 -5.56 -2.67
N TYR A 435 -22.33 -5.32 -3.89
CA TYR A 435 -22.78 -4.19 -4.71
C TYR A 435 -24.09 -4.48 -5.43
N SER A 436 -24.71 -5.64 -5.22
CA SER A 436 -26.01 -5.95 -5.81
C SER A 436 -27.12 -5.11 -5.16
N GLY A 437 -28.05 -4.65 -5.99
CA GLY A 437 -29.12 -3.75 -5.59
C GLY A 437 -29.08 -2.44 -6.37
N SER A 438 -30.26 -1.89 -6.63
CA SER A 438 -30.41 -0.60 -7.30
C SER A 438 -30.23 0.53 -6.28
N CYS A 439 -29.55 1.59 -6.68
CA CYS A 439 -29.62 2.88 -6.02
C CYS A 439 -30.20 3.92 -7.00
N THR A 440 -30.29 5.18 -6.60
CA THR A 440 -30.69 6.26 -7.51
C THR A 440 -29.77 7.44 -7.27
N PHE A 441 -28.99 7.81 -8.27
CA PHE A 441 -28.00 8.88 -8.15
C PHE A 441 -28.66 10.20 -7.76
N GLY A 442 -28.06 10.90 -6.78
CA GLY A 442 -28.59 12.15 -6.24
C GLY A 442 -29.85 12.03 -5.36
N VAL A 443 -30.39 10.81 -5.20
CA VAL A 443 -31.54 10.53 -4.32
C VAL A 443 -31.16 9.59 -3.18
N SER A 444 -30.40 8.54 -3.48
CA SER A 444 -29.89 7.59 -2.49
C SER A 444 -28.74 8.23 -1.73
N ALA A 445 -28.90 8.37 -0.42
CA ALA A 445 -27.82 8.82 0.46
C ALA A 445 -26.71 7.77 0.54
N ASP A 446 -25.50 8.23 0.87
CA ASP A 446 -24.39 7.34 1.18
C ASP A 446 -24.79 6.35 2.28
N LYS A 447 -24.42 5.10 2.06
CA LYS A 447 -24.81 3.96 2.89
C LYS A 447 -23.58 3.39 3.54
N ASP A 448 -23.42 3.63 4.84
CA ASP A 448 -22.47 2.86 5.64
C ASP A 448 -23.01 1.44 5.83
N ILE A 449 -22.36 0.47 5.18
CA ILE A 449 -22.68 -0.96 5.29
C ILE A 449 -21.99 -1.61 6.50
N GLY A 450 -21.21 -0.84 7.26
CA GLY A 450 -20.41 -1.33 8.37
C GLY A 450 -19.32 -2.29 7.92
N CYS A 451 -18.58 -2.86 8.88
CA CYS A 451 -17.53 -3.82 8.57
C CYS A 451 -18.02 -5.27 8.66
N PRO A 452 -17.46 -6.17 7.83
CA PRO A 452 -17.81 -7.59 7.92
C PRO A 452 -17.27 -8.19 9.23
N PRO A 453 -17.79 -9.35 9.66
CA PRO A 453 -17.36 -10.02 10.89
C PRO A 453 -15.84 -10.14 11.02
N GLY A 454 -15.33 -9.85 12.21
CA GLY A 454 -13.89 -9.85 12.50
C GLY A 454 -13.15 -8.56 12.10
N LYS A 455 -13.84 -7.56 11.54
CA LYS A 455 -13.30 -6.22 11.25
C LYS A 455 -14.05 -5.13 12.03
N THR A 456 -13.41 -3.98 12.20
CA THR A 456 -13.98 -2.75 12.79
C THR A 456 -13.59 -1.53 11.95
N GLY A 457 -14.38 -0.46 12.05
CA GLY A 457 -14.31 0.72 11.19
C GLY A 457 -15.66 0.99 10.51
N ALA A 458 -15.62 1.73 9.41
CA ALA A 458 -16.76 2.03 8.54
C ALA A 458 -16.44 1.64 7.09
N HIS A 459 -17.45 1.20 6.36
CA HIS A 459 -17.38 0.96 4.92
C HIS A 459 -18.57 1.66 4.28
N ILE A 460 -18.29 2.79 3.62
CA ILE A 460 -19.30 3.67 3.09
C ILE A 460 -19.41 3.42 1.59
N LEU A 461 -20.60 3.02 1.16
CA LEU A 461 -20.97 2.96 -0.24
C LEU A 461 -21.60 4.29 -0.65
N THR A 462 -21.34 4.70 -1.88
CA THR A 462 -22.02 5.82 -2.52
C THR A 462 -22.66 5.36 -3.82
N CYS A 463 -23.79 5.96 -4.16
CA CYS A 463 -24.48 5.70 -5.40
C CYS A 463 -23.91 6.61 -6.48
N ILE A 464 -23.51 6.04 -7.61
CA ILE A 464 -22.93 6.79 -8.72
C ILE A 464 -23.70 6.54 -10.02
N ASN A 465 -23.68 7.57 -10.88
CA ASN A 465 -24.25 7.62 -12.22
C ASN A 465 -25.79 7.59 -12.32
N ALA A 466 -26.39 8.56 -13.02
CA ALA A 466 -27.83 8.68 -13.28
C ALA A 466 -28.40 7.68 -14.31
N ASP A 467 -27.54 7.02 -15.11
CA ASP A 467 -27.95 6.14 -16.21
C ASP A 467 -27.88 4.64 -15.83
N THR A 468 -26.97 4.26 -14.91
CA THR A 468 -26.75 2.87 -14.50
C THR A 468 -26.99 2.61 -13.01
N ASP A 469 -27.09 3.65 -12.18
CA ASP A 469 -27.65 3.62 -10.83
C ASP A 469 -27.11 2.46 -9.96
N TYR A 470 -25.79 2.44 -9.73
CA TYR A 470 -25.11 1.36 -8.98
C TYR A 470 -24.27 1.85 -7.81
N TRP A 471 -24.04 0.96 -6.85
CA TRP A 471 -23.22 1.21 -5.66
C TRP A 471 -21.72 1.04 -5.94
N THR A 472 -20.92 1.97 -5.45
CA THR A 472 -19.45 1.85 -5.39
C THR A 472 -18.93 2.16 -3.98
N THR A 473 -17.66 1.82 -3.72
CA THR A 473 -16.99 2.18 -2.46
C THR A 473 -16.59 3.65 -2.48
N LEU A 474 -17.10 4.44 -1.52
CA LEU A 474 -16.63 5.81 -1.28
C LEU A 474 -15.42 5.80 -0.34
N THR A 475 -15.55 5.14 0.81
CA THR A 475 -14.46 4.97 1.78
C THR A 475 -14.55 3.59 2.42
N ASP A 476 -13.39 2.98 2.68
CA ASP A 476 -13.33 1.71 3.41
C ASP A 476 -12.18 1.72 4.44
N THR A 477 -12.56 1.96 5.69
CA THR A 477 -11.65 1.99 6.84
C THR A 477 -11.61 0.66 7.60
N CYS A 478 -12.29 -0.37 7.11
CA CYS A 478 -12.39 -1.65 7.82
C CYS A 478 -11.03 -2.31 7.99
N ARG A 479 -10.65 -2.55 9.24
CA ARG A 479 -9.41 -3.21 9.66
C ARG A 479 -9.72 -4.41 10.56
N PRO A 480 -8.88 -5.46 10.56
CA PRO A 480 -9.05 -6.59 11.48
C PRO A 480 -9.17 -6.12 12.93
N ILE A 481 -10.10 -6.71 13.67
CA ILE A 481 -10.20 -6.50 15.12
C ILE A 481 -8.94 -7.07 15.76
N LYS A 482 -8.28 -6.25 16.58
CA LYS A 482 -7.11 -6.66 17.36
C LYS A 482 -7.50 -6.80 18.83
N CYS A 483 -7.04 -7.87 19.46
CA CYS A 483 -7.05 -8.05 20.90
C CYS A 483 -5.99 -7.13 21.58
N ASP A 484 -6.10 -6.96 22.89
CA ASP A 484 -5.14 -6.22 23.70
C ASP A 484 -3.69 -6.68 23.42
N GLY A 485 -2.84 -5.73 23.01
CA GLY A 485 -1.47 -6.00 22.58
C GLY A 485 -1.23 -6.07 21.07
N ASN A 486 -2.19 -5.60 20.25
CA ASN A 486 -2.11 -5.51 18.78
C ASN A 486 -2.05 -6.86 18.06
N ILE A 487 -2.69 -7.88 18.62
CA ILE A 487 -2.67 -9.24 18.07
C ILE A 487 -4.05 -9.58 17.49
N ASN A 488 -4.13 -10.28 16.36
CA ASN A 488 -5.42 -10.67 15.77
C ASN A 488 -6.18 -11.67 16.65
N ILE A 489 -7.51 -11.70 16.53
CA ILE A 489 -8.40 -12.70 17.17
C ILE A 489 -7.92 -14.13 16.84
N GLY A 490 -7.99 -15.02 17.83
CA GLY A 490 -7.54 -16.42 17.72
C GLY A 490 -6.09 -16.67 18.11
N ASN A 491 -5.31 -15.63 18.39
CA ASN A 491 -3.94 -15.80 18.87
C ASN A 491 -3.86 -16.09 20.36
N VAL A 492 -3.04 -17.07 20.73
CA VAL A 492 -2.80 -17.41 22.12
C VAL A 492 -1.49 -16.78 22.60
N ARG A 493 -1.59 -15.99 23.68
CA ARG A 493 -0.43 -15.41 24.37
C ARG A 493 -0.10 -16.28 25.57
N VAL A 494 1.11 -16.84 25.60
CA VAL A 494 1.65 -17.40 26.84
C VAL A 494 2.00 -16.23 27.75
N LYS A 495 1.37 -16.13 28.91
CA LYS A 495 1.74 -15.15 29.92
C LYS A 495 3.15 -15.51 30.40
N SER A 496 4.12 -14.62 30.12
CA SER A 496 5.51 -14.72 30.57
C SER A 496 5.61 -14.75 32.09
#